data_AF-A0A928W8H6-F1
#
_entry.id   AF-A0A928W8H6-F1
#
_cell.length_a   1.000
_cell.length_b   1.000
_cell.length_c   1.000
_cell.angle_alpha   90.00
_cell.angle_beta   90.00
_cell.angle_gamma   90.00
#
_symmetry.space_group_name_H-M   'P 1'
#
loop_
_entity.id
_entity.type
_entity.pdbx_description
1 polymer ?
#
loop_
_entity_poly.entity_id
_entity_poly.type
_entity_poly.pdbx_seq_one_letter_code
_entity_poly.pdbx_strand_id
1 'polypeptide(L)'
;MKSKIISLIAIALLSTAIAFIPLNPASANSDTAKQAATEVTKETGAKEQFGKSANGEQLLDRAKAKASNKLDNLGEQAKSGEDLPDSKQLFLKNLNNQTSDARSH
;
A
#
# COMPACT_ATOMS: atom_id res chain seq x y z
N MET A 1 -54.59 26.51 -2.38
CA MET A 1 -53.49 25.71 -2.93
C MET A 1 -52.28 25.88 -2.04
N LYS A 2 -52.11 24.91 -1.15
CA LYS A 2 -51.06 24.81 -0.15
C LYS A 2 -49.99 23.87 -0.74
N SER A 3 -48.74 23.96 -0.26
CA SER A 3 -47.63 23.06 -0.58
C SER A 3 -46.70 23.45 -1.74
N LYS A 4 -45.95 24.55 -1.59
CA LYS A 4 -44.66 24.75 -2.30
C LYS A 4 -43.56 25.40 -1.44
N ILE A 5 -43.61 25.25 -0.11
CA ILE A 5 -42.61 25.84 0.81
C ILE A 5 -41.74 24.77 1.50
N ILE A 6 -42.14 23.49 1.45
CA ILE A 6 -41.44 22.41 2.19
C ILE A 6 -40.14 21.94 1.48
N SER A 7 -39.90 22.33 0.24
CA SER A 7 -38.82 21.77 -0.58
C SER A 7 -37.53 22.62 -0.63
N LEU A 8 -37.26 23.44 0.39
CA LEU A 8 -36.02 24.25 0.45
C LEU A 8 -35.19 24.06 1.73
N ILE A 9 -35.62 23.21 2.67
CA ILE A 9 -34.89 22.96 3.93
C ILE A 9 -34.04 21.68 3.87
N ALA A 10 -34.18 20.85 2.84
CA ALA A 10 -33.48 19.56 2.75
C ALA A 10 -31.99 19.66 2.33
N ILE A 11 -31.52 20.81 1.85
CA ILE A 11 -30.15 20.95 1.31
C ILE A 11 -29.15 21.50 2.35
N ALA A 12 -29.62 22.00 3.50
CA ALA A 12 -28.75 22.60 4.52
C ALA A 12 -28.18 21.60 5.55
N LEU A 13 -28.58 20.32 5.51
CA LEU A 13 -28.18 19.32 6.51
C LEU A 13 -27.11 18.31 6.03
N LEU A 14 -26.53 18.51 4.85
CA LEU A 14 -25.48 17.61 4.32
C LEU A 14 -24.04 18.13 4.57
N SER A 15 -23.87 19.14 5.43
CA SER A 15 -22.58 19.83 5.59
C SER A 15 -21.88 19.59 6.93
N THR A 16 -22.42 18.75 7.83
CA THR A 16 -21.92 18.63 9.23
C THR A 16 -21.48 17.22 9.63
N ALA A 17 -21.16 16.32 8.70
CA ALA A 17 -20.78 14.93 9.03
C ALA A 17 -19.33 14.54 8.66
N ILE A 18 -18.43 15.50 8.37
CA ILE A 18 -17.00 15.21 8.11
C ILE A 18 -16.07 15.73 9.22
N ALA A 19 -16.62 16.08 10.39
CA ALA A 19 -15.81 16.22 11.59
C ALA A 19 -15.91 14.88 12.34
N PHE A 20 -14.75 14.24 12.60
CA PHE A 20 -14.61 12.99 13.36
C PHE A 20 -14.86 11.67 12.62
N ILE A 21 -14.39 11.54 11.37
CA ILE A 21 -13.85 10.22 11.01
C ILE A 21 -12.45 10.21 11.64
N PRO A 22 -12.20 9.44 12.72
CA PRO A 22 -10.82 9.08 12.98
C PRO A 22 -10.35 8.41 11.69
N LEU A 23 -9.42 9.06 10.97
CA LEU A 23 -8.50 8.32 10.13
C LEU A 23 -7.84 7.36 11.11
N ASN A 24 -8.44 6.20 11.31
CA ASN A 24 -7.70 5.03 11.73
C ASN A 24 -6.75 4.87 10.54
N PRO A 25 -5.44 5.18 10.67
CA PRO A 25 -4.53 4.64 9.69
C PRO A 25 -4.78 3.14 9.80
N ALA A 26 -5.42 2.57 8.77
CA ALA A 26 -5.51 1.12 8.65
C ALA A 26 -4.06 0.69 8.81
N SER A 27 -3.75 0.11 9.97
CA SER A 27 -2.39 -0.19 10.39
C SER A 27 -1.76 -0.88 9.20
N ALA A 28 -0.85 -0.16 8.53
CA ALA A 28 -0.24 -0.64 7.30
C ALA A 28 0.44 -1.91 7.76
N ASN A 29 -0.08 -3.05 7.32
CA ASN A 29 0.15 -4.29 8.02
C ASN A 29 1.54 -4.68 7.56
N SER A 30 2.53 -4.29 8.36
CA SER A 30 3.95 -4.50 8.13
C SER A 30 4.32 -5.91 7.65
N ASP A 31 3.50 -6.91 7.98
CA ASP A 31 3.61 -8.27 7.48
C ASP A 31 3.43 -8.37 5.95
N THR A 32 2.63 -7.48 5.35
CA THR A 32 2.46 -7.34 3.89
C THR A 32 3.76 -6.89 3.20
N ALA A 33 4.50 -5.94 3.79
CA ALA A 33 5.76 -5.49 3.23
C ALA A 33 6.83 -6.58 3.29
N LYS A 34 6.88 -7.35 4.40
CA LYS A 34 7.74 -8.54 4.54
C LYS A 34 7.36 -9.65 3.57
N GLN A 35 6.06 -9.86 3.35
CA GLN A 35 5.59 -10.82 2.36
C GLN A 35 5.99 -10.42 0.94
N ALA A 36 5.88 -9.13 0.60
CA ALA A 36 6.38 -8.60 -0.67
C ALA A 36 7.91 -8.75 -0.80
N ALA A 37 8.67 -8.57 0.28
CA ALA A 37 10.12 -8.79 0.30
C ALA A 37 10.48 -10.24 -0.05
N THR A 38 9.70 -11.19 0.45
CA THR A 38 9.84 -12.62 0.13
C THR A 38 9.48 -12.88 -1.34
N GLU A 39 8.40 -12.28 -1.84
CA GLU A 39 7.94 -12.47 -3.22
C GLU A 39 8.97 -12.01 -4.25
N VAL A 40 9.63 -10.87 -4.01
CA VAL A 40 10.63 -10.30 -4.94
C VAL A 40 11.87 -11.19 -5.09
N THR A 41 12.17 -12.04 -4.10
CA THR A 41 13.31 -12.96 -4.17
C THR A 41 13.04 -14.23 -4.98
N LYS A 42 11.77 -14.53 -5.28
CA LYS A 42 11.41 -15.72 -6.05
C LYS A 42 12.02 -15.70 -7.46
N GLU A 43 12.21 -16.88 -8.02
CA GLU A 43 12.58 -17.03 -9.43
C GLU A 43 11.43 -16.47 -10.29
N THR A 44 11.75 -15.52 -11.16
CA THR A 44 10.81 -14.84 -12.06
C THR A 44 11.37 -14.87 -13.47
N GLY A 45 10.51 -14.62 -14.47
CA GLY A 45 10.88 -14.45 -15.88
C GLY A 45 12.03 -13.47 -16.17
N ALA A 46 12.46 -12.71 -15.16
CA ALA A 46 13.57 -11.78 -15.23
C ALA A 46 14.91 -12.49 -15.46
N LYS A 47 15.09 -13.73 -14.99
CA LYS A 47 16.35 -14.47 -15.21
C LYS A 47 16.53 -14.83 -16.69
N GLU A 48 15.46 -15.21 -17.37
CA GLU A 48 15.45 -15.56 -18.77
C GLU A 48 15.69 -14.35 -19.69
N GLN A 49 15.31 -13.15 -19.25
CA GLN A 49 15.44 -11.91 -20.00
C GLN A 49 16.72 -11.13 -19.70
N PHE A 50 17.11 -11.05 -18.43
CA PHE A 50 18.21 -10.19 -17.96
C PHE A 50 19.42 -10.97 -17.43
N GLY A 51 19.26 -12.27 -17.11
CA GLY A 51 20.31 -13.12 -16.55
C GLY A 51 21.36 -13.57 -17.57
N LYS A 52 21.05 -13.55 -18.86
CA LYS A 52 21.90 -14.10 -19.95
C LYS A 52 23.13 -13.26 -20.30
N SER A 53 23.27 -12.06 -19.73
CA SER A 53 24.45 -11.21 -19.95
C SER A 53 25.63 -11.65 -19.09
N ALA A 54 26.84 -11.22 -19.41
CA ALA A 54 28.07 -11.63 -18.72
C ALA A 54 28.04 -11.46 -17.19
N ASN A 55 27.24 -10.51 -16.67
CA ASN A 55 27.03 -10.28 -15.24
C ASN A 55 25.55 -10.27 -14.85
N GLY A 56 24.68 -10.78 -15.71
CA GLY A 56 23.22 -10.63 -15.61
C GLY A 56 22.64 -11.26 -14.36
N GLU A 57 23.03 -12.50 -14.06
CA GLU A 57 22.61 -13.20 -12.84
C GLU A 57 23.02 -12.46 -11.58
N GLN A 58 24.29 -12.03 -11.50
CA GLN A 58 24.80 -11.27 -10.35
C GLN A 58 24.08 -9.93 -10.17
N LEU A 59 23.71 -9.24 -11.27
CA LEU A 59 22.94 -8.00 -11.21
C LEU A 59 21.51 -8.25 -10.73
N LEU A 60 20.88 -9.33 -11.20
CA LEU A 60 19.55 -9.74 -10.76
C LEU A 60 19.53 -10.08 -9.27
N ASP A 61 20.50 -10.86 -8.80
CA ASP A 61 20.60 -11.24 -7.39
C ASP A 61 20.79 -10.01 -6.50
N ARG A 62 21.66 -9.08 -6.91
CA ARG A 62 21.84 -7.80 -6.21
C ARG A 62 20.57 -6.95 -6.20
N ALA A 63 19.84 -6.93 -7.31
CA ALA A 63 18.59 -6.18 -7.42
C ALA A 63 17.51 -6.78 -6.50
N LYS A 64 17.34 -8.11 -6.51
CA LYS A 64 16.42 -8.83 -5.63
C LYS A 64 16.77 -8.60 -4.16
N ALA A 65 18.03 -8.75 -3.78
CA ALA A 65 18.49 -8.51 -2.41
C ALA A 65 18.24 -7.07 -1.96
N LYS A 66 18.53 -6.08 -2.81
CA LYS A 66 18.31 -4.66 -2.49
C LYS A 66 16.83 -4.31 -2.36
N ALA A 67 15.99 -4.87 -3.23
CA ALA A 67 14.55 -4.66 -3.19
C ALA A 67 13.93 -5.32 -1.94
N SER A 68 14.31 -6.57 -1.65
CA SER A 68 13.90 -7.31 -0.46
C SER A 68 14.26 -6.54 0.82
N ASN A 69 15.51 -6.12 0.98
CA ASN A 69 15.96 -5.35 2.13
C ASN A 69 15.19 -4.02 2.28
N LYS A 70 14.89 -3.32 1.18
CA LYS A 70 14.14 -2.07 1.21
C LYS A 70 12.68 -2.28 1.66
N LEU A 71 12.07 -3.39 1.27
CA LEU A 71 10.71 -3.76 1.67
C LEU A 71 10.66 -4.22 3.14
N ASP A 72 11.65 -5.00 3.59
CA ASP A 72 11.77 -5.40 5.00
C ASP A 72 11.96 -4.20 5.91
N ASN A 73 12.90 -3.31 5.58
CA ASN A 73 13.12 -2.08 6.35
C ASN A 73 11.86 -1.22 6.39
N LEU A 74 11.13 -1.11 5.27
CA LEU A 74 9.88 -0.36 5.25
C LEU A 74 8.81 -0.99 6.15
N GLY A 75 8.73 -2.32 6.20
CA GLY A 75 7.87 -3.04 7.13
C GLY A 75 8.24 -2.80 8.59
N GLU A 76 9.54 -2.82 8.93
CA GLU A 76 10.03 -2.50 10.28
C GLU A 76 9.76 -1.05 10.67
N GLN A 77 9.99 -0.09 9.76
CA GLN A 77 9.66 1.32 10.00
C GLN A 77 8.16 1.49 10.28
N ALA A 78 7.30 0.79 9.53
CA ALA A 78 5.86 0.80 9.77
C ALA A 78 5.47 0.17 11.13
N LYS A 79 6.19 -0.86 11.61
CA LYS A 79 5.98 -1.44 12.96
C LYS A 79 6.42 -0.48 14.07
N SER A 80 7.50 0.25 13.84
CA SER A 80 8.12 1.11 14.86
C SER A 80 7.31 2.37 15.18
N GLY A 81 6.28 2.70 14.39
CA GLY A 81 5.51 3.93 14.54
C GLY A 81 6.30 5.20 14.17
N GLU A 82 7.44 5.04 13.50
CA GLU A 82 8.25 6.13 12.96
C GLU A 82 7.46 6.89 11.88
N ASP A 83 7.57 8.21 11.87
CA ASP A 83 6.89 9.03 10.87
C ASP A 83 7.52 8.80 9.48
N LEU A 84 6.75 8.19 8.60
CA LEU A 84 7.18 7.83 7.26
C LEU A 84 6.81 8.95 6.28
N PRO A 85 7.68 9.30 5.32
CA PRO A 85 7.32 10.15 4.19
C PRO A 85 6.01 9.71 3.50
N ASP A 86 5.18 10.66 3.09
CA ASP A 86 3.86 10.41 2.46
C ASP A 86 3.90 9.36 1.35
N SER A 87 4.93 9.40 0.50
CA SER A 87 5.12 8.44 -0.60
C SER A 87 5.29 7.01 -0.12
N LYS A 88 5.95 6.80 1.02
CA LYS A 88 6.13 5.47 1.65
C LYS A 88 4.84 5.00 2.32
N GLN A 89 4.11 5.91 2.97
CA GLN A 89 2.80 5.59 3.56
C GLN A 89 1.79 5.19 2.48
N LEU A 90 1.72 5.93 1.38
CA LEU A 90 0.84 5.64 0.25
C LEU A 90 1.19 4.29 -0.39
N PHE A 91 2.48 4.00 -0.55
CA PHE A 91 2.94 2.72 -1.05
C PHE A 91 2.50 1.55 -0.15
N LEU A 92 2.69 1.66 1.16
CA LEU A 92 2.25 0.66 2.13
C LEU A 92 0.73 0.46 2.13
N LYS A 93 -0.04 1.55 1.99
CA LYS A 93 -1.49 1.50 1.88
C LYS A 93 -1.94 0.75 0.62
N ASN A 94 -1.30 1.03 -0.52
CA ASN A 94 -1.60 0.33 -1.76
C ASN A 94 -1.24 -1.16 -1.70
N LEU A 95 -0.10 -1.50 -1.08
CA LEU A 95 0.27 -2.89 -0.84
C LEU A 95 -0.77 -3.64 0.00
N ASN A 96 -1.22 -3.04 1.10
CA ASN A 96 -2.23 -3.63 1.97
C ASN A 96 -3.57 -3.88 1.24
N ASN A 97 -4.00 -2.95 0.38
CA ASN A 97 -5.23 -3.10 -0.39
C ASN A 97 -5.14 -4.29 -1.36
N GLN A 98 -4.00 -4.49 -2.05
CA GLN A 98 -3.83 -5.62 -2.97
C GLN A 98 -3.83 -7.00 -2.27
N THR A 99 -3.28 -7.11 -1.06
CA THR A 99 -3.40 -8.34 -0.26
C THR A 99 -4.80 -8.59 0.28
N SER A 100 -5.62 -7.56 0.43
CA SER A 100 -7.01 -7.69 0.90
C SER A 100 -7.89 -8.28 -0.20
N ASP A 101 -7.68 -7.86 -1.45
CA ASP A 101 -8.39 -8.38 -2.62
C ASP A 101 -7.98 -9.84 -2.94
N ALA A 102 -6.71 -10.20 -2.74
CA ALA A 102 -6.20 -11.56 -2.98
C ALA A 102 -6.69 -12.61 -1.98
N ARG A 103 -7.20 -12.22 -0.80
CA ARG A 103 -7.79 -13.13 0.21
C ARG A 103 -9.29 -13.37 0.01
N SER A 104 -9.92 -12.69 -0.95
CA SER A 104 -11.35 -12.80 -1.23
C SER A 104 -11.69 -13.73 -2.40
N HIS A 105 -10.71 -14.52 -2.86
CA HIS A 105 -10.80 -15.57 -3.89
C HIS A 105 -10.10 -16.84 -3.40
#